data_AF-A0A9E3FIV0-F1
#
_entry.id   AF-A0A9E3FIV0-F1
#
_cell.length_a   1.000
_cell.length_b   1.000
_cell.length_c   1.000
_cell.angle_alpha   90.00
_cell.angle_beta   90.00
_cell.angle_gamma   90.00
#
_symmetry.space_group_name_H-M   'P 1'
#
loop_
_entity.id
_entity.type
_entity.pdbx_description
1 polymer ?
#
loop_
_entity_poly.entity_id
_entity_poly.type
_entity_poly.pdbx_seq_one_letter_code
_entity_poly.pdbx_strand_id
1 'polypeptide(L)'
;MKRQTLLLVALAAASSAAFCVLRAPCVEAKRGAVRLVTREVPLGREPAGGPKVRPWVSPDRRHVAYIAKAAGGEAAFVDGRMGKTYPAVANDPLSESGTGNPFTFSRDGRAAYVADFSKDRSARGPRRVVLDGAEGPSFDYIWSGGLHFSDDGRHFGYRAERGGKQFVILDGVEYGPYDDAFAPSFREYEGRGLVFAFDATRGGRQLLVVNGKEFDAEDPKGRELFFGEQARAPHEVVREGKHWIVWEGHEVGPFDEEIGLSFLHAAPRGGGWLVAFEAKRGGKQVAVVDGVEGRPYDYVGDIYISPGAAHTLYPARRADGEAFIVYDGEEGPTYSNVEIEGFDVKPFSPDGRHYFYTASRGEGYDSKQYVVADGREGRPYYYVTGVTYTPDGAHLLYLGYDRARGRTFLVRDGEEVASYKQMPEGDIRFSPDGRRTYFRLRKEDGGQDGLVVDGRAYYYDDVKDVEFSDDGRRSVFKAQRGRGWVMVVDGVESELYEPDGEKGEVGWSRDGRLALSKGGGRVAYVGRKGGREFVVVDGRAGARYDSVANLGFTPDGRHVVYTARRAGKSLVVVDGAESAEYDAFIPAGQYEKEGRLNLDGDSALSILARRGAELLRVELEIAGD
;
A
#
# COMPACT_ATOMS: atom_id res chain seq x y z
N MET A 1 -45.49 -30.42 -17.13
CA MET A 1 -45.16 -31.82 -16.81
C MET A 1 -44.31 -32.41 -17.95
N LYS A 2 -43.00 -32.56 -17.74
CA LYS A 2 -42.15 -33.70 -18.16
C LYS A 2 -40.67 -33.30 -18.05
N ARG A 3 -39.95 -34.10 -17.25
CA ARG A 3 -38.51 -34.07 -16.99
C ARG A 3 -37.72 -34.29 -18.29
N GLN A 4 -36.59 -33.64 -18.44
CA GLN A 4 -35.55 -34.08 -19.36
C GLN A 4 -34.32 -34.54 -18.57
N THR A 5 -34.03 -35.81 -18.77
CA THR A 5 -32.95 -36.61 -18.20
C THR A 5 -31.65 -36.30 -18.95
N LEU A 6 -30.57 -35.97 -18.25
CA LEU A 6 -29.22 -36.00 -18.82
C LEU A 6 -28.73 -37.45 -18.92
N LEU A 7 -28.33 -37.87 -20.11
CA LEU A 7 -27.60 -39.12 -20.33
C LEU A 7 -26.10 -38.79 -20.35
N LEU A 8 -25.34 -39.34 -19.41
CA LEU A 8 -23.89 -39.39 -19.46
C LEU A 8 -23.49 -40.55 -20.39
N VAL A 9 -22.69 -40.28 -21.41
CA VAL A 9 -21.95 -41.32 -22.14
C VAL A 9 -20.47 -41.01 -21.97
N ALA A 10 -19.79 -41.85 -21.21
CA ALA A 10 -18.34 -41.90 -21.14
C ALA A 10 -17.83 -42.78 -22.30
N LEU A 11 -16.94 -42.24 -23.12
CA LEU A 11 -16.05 -43.06 -23.95
C LEU A 11 -14.62 -42.58 -23.74
N ALA A 12 -13.78 -43.55 -23.36
CA ALA A 12 -12.35 -43.39 -23.19
C ALA A 12 -11.60 -43.62 -24.52
N ALA A 13 -10.43 -42.99 -24.58
CA ALA A 13 -9.23 -43.30 -25.37
C ALA A 13 -9.00 -42.58 -26.73
N ALA A 14 -7.84 -41.91 -26.71
CA ALA A 14 -6.86 -41.64 -27.78
C ALA A 14 -7.05 -40.44 -28.73
N SER A 15 -6.21 -39.43 -28.45
CA SER A 15 -5.35 -38.67 -29.36
C SER A 15 -5.98 -37.73 -30.40
N SER A 16 -5.56 -36.46 -30.32
CA SER A 16 -5.83 -35.34 -31.23
C SER A 16 -7.27 -34.81 -31.26
N ALA A 17 -7.64 -34.00 -30.26
CA ALA A 17 -8.79 -33.12 -30.36
C ALA A 17 -8.31 -31.71 -30.75
N ALA A 18 -8.52 -31.33 -32.01
CA ALA A 18 -8.53 -29.93 -32.41
C ALA A 18 -9.75 -29.28 -31.73
N PHE A 19 -9.51 -28.34 -30.82
CA PHE A 19 -10.57 -27.54 -30.21
C PHE A 19 -11.10 -26.55 -31.25
N CYS A 20 -12.17 -26.92 -31.96
CA CYS A 20 -13.03 -25.96 -32.63
C CYS A 20 -13.79 -25.17 -31.57
N VAL A 21 -13.34 -23.94 -31.26
CA VAL A 21 -14.12 -22.97 -30.49
C VAL A 21 -15.28 -22.51 -31.37
N LEU A 22 -16.45 -23.13 -31.19
CA LEU A 22 -17.70 -22.59 -31.71
C LEU A 22 -18.01 -21.29 -30.96
N ARG A 23 -17.87 -20.15 -31.66
CA ARG A 23 -18.47 -18.88 -31.25
C ARG A 23 -19.98 -19.07 -31.23
N ALA A 24 -20.56 -19.29 -30.05
CA ALA A 24 -21.97 -19.04 -29.85
C ALA A 24 -22.22 -17.53 -30.06
N PRO A 25 -23.22 -17.12 -30.86
CA PRO A 25 -23.59 -15.73 -30.94
C PRO A 25 -24.08 -15.29 -29.55
N CYS A 26 -23.30 -14.41 -28.92
CA CYS A 26 -23.73 -13.71 -27.72
C CYS A 26 -25.00 -12.94 -28.08
N VAL A 27 -26.13 -13.34 -27.50
CA VAL A 27 -27.38 -12.59 -27.60
C VAL A 27 -27.12 -11.22 -27.00
N GLU A 28 -27.13 -10.20 -27.86
CA GLU A 28 -27.05 -8.80 -27.51
C GLU A 28 -28.21 -8.44 -26.57
N ALA A 29 -27.93 -8.35 -25.27
CA ALA A 29 -28.62 -7.36 -24.48
C ALA A 29 -28.06 -6.01 -24.90
N LYS A 30 -28.78 -5.28 -25.77
CA LYS A 30 -28.57 -3.84 -25.92
C LYS A 30 -28.71 -3.23 -24.52
N ARG A 31 -27.60 -2.96 -23.84
CA ARG A 31 -27.62 -2.11 -22.65
C ARG A 31 -28.20 -0.77 -23.10
N GLY A 32 -29.22 -0.29 -22.39
CA GLY A 32 -29.79 1.04 -22.61
C GLY A 32 -28.69 2.10 -22.64
N ALA A 33 -28.91 3.17 -23.40
CA ALA A 33 -27.93 4.24 -23.47
C ALA A 33 -27.81 4.88 -22.09
N VAL A 34 -26.66 4.74 -21.44
CA VAL A 34 -26.41 5.37 -20.14
C VAL A 34 -26.59 6.87 -20.30
N ARG A 35 -27.46 7.46 -19.48
CA ARG A 35 -27.67 8.91 -19.44
C ARG A 35 -26.92 9.50 -18.26
N LEU A 36 -26.09 10.50 -18.55
CA LEU A 36 -25.44 11.29 -17.51
C LEU A 36 -26.29 12.51 -17.17
N VAL A 37 -26.70 12.60 -15.91
CA VAL A 37 -27.30 13.81 -15.35
C VAL A 37 -26.19 14.60 -14.67
N THR A 38 -25.86 15.76 -15.23
CA THR A 38 -24.78 16.61 -14.72
C THR A 38 -25.34 17.78 -13.92
N ARG A 39 -24.75 18.00 -12.74
CA ARG A 39 -24.97 19.18 -11.91
C ARG A 39 -23.63 19.86 -11.67
N GLU A 40 -23.54 21.13 -12.05
CA GLU A 40 -22.37 21.95 -11.78
C GLU A 40 -22.61 22.79 -10.51
N VAL A 41 -21.75 22.60 -9.51
CA VAL A 41 -21.79 23.37 -8.26
C VAL A 41 -20.66 24.40 -8.30
N PRO A 42 -20.97 25.71 -8.38
CA PRO A 42 -19.95 26.75 -8.36
C PRO A 42 -19.20 26.79 -7.03
N LEU A 43 -17.87 26.70 -7.10
CA LEU A 43 -16.94 26.88 -5.99
C LEU A 43 -16.22 28.24 -6.09
N GLY A 44 -16.90 29.23 -6.66
CA GLY A 44 -16.38 30.58 -6.85
C GLY A 44 -15.40 30.74 -8.02
N ARG A 45 -14.64 31.83 -8.01
CA ARG A 45 -13.79 32.25 -9.13
C ARG A 45 -12.37 32.52 -8.68
N GLU A 46 -11.40 32.06 -9.47
CA GLU A 46 -10.00 32.42 -9.29
C GLU A 46 -9.81 33.93 -9.55
N PRO A 47 -9.08 34.66 -8.69
CA PRO A 47 -8.82 36.09 -8.88
C PRO A 47 -7.90 36.33 -10.09
N ALA A 48 -7.98 37.54 -10.66
CA ALA A 48 -7.07 37.96 -11.72
C ALA A 48 -5.62 37.92 -11.21
N GLY A 49 -4.76 37.13 -11.87
CA GLY A 49 -3.39 36.83 -11.44
C GLY A 49 -3.17 35.42 -10.90
N GLY A 50 -4.24 34.66 -10.67
CA GLY A 50 -4.19 33.26 -10.26
C GLY A 50 -3.73 33.06 -8.81
N PRO A 51 -3.78 31.81 -8.31
CA PRO A 51 -3.29 31.50 -6.97
C PRO A 51 -1.75 31.57 -6.93
N LYS A 52 -1.19 31.97 -5.79
CA LYS A 52 0.26 32.07 -5.57
C LYS A 52 0.95 30.69 -5.64
N VAL A 53 0.18 29.65 -5.39
CA VAL A 53 0.56 28.27 -5.12
C VAL A 53 -0.55 27.36 -5.65
N ARG A 54 -0.26 26.08 -5.91
CA ARG A 54 -1.28 25.14 -6.37
C ARG A 54 -2.44 25.06 -5.36
N PRO A 55 -3.70 24.98 -5.81
CA PRO A 55 -4.82 24.77 -4.90
C PRO A 55 -4.69 23.46 -4.12
N TRP A 56 -5.10 23.49 -2.86
CA TRP A 56 -5.27 22.33 -2.00
C TRP A 56 -6.68 21.81 -2.15
N VAL A 57 -6.81 20.49 -2.12
CA VAL A 57 -8.09 19.81 -2.25
C VAL A 57 -8.30 19.03 -0.94
N SER A 58 -9.50 19.12 -0.37
CA SER A 58 -9.86 18.38 0.83
C SER A 58 -9.75 16.86 0.63
N PRO A 59 -9.60 16.05 1.70
CA PRO A 59 -9.51 14.59 1.58
C PRO A 59 -10.71 13.94 0.87
N ASP A 60 -11.92 14.49 1.07
CA ASP A 60 -13.15 14.07 0.38
C ASP A 60 -13.26 14.62 -1.06
N ARG A 61 -12.30 15.45 -1.47
CA ARG A 61 -12.15 16.05 -2.81
C ARG A 61 -13.34 16.88 -3.26
N ARG A 62 -14.08 17.43 -2.30
CA ARG A 62 -15.25 18.27 -2.53
C ARG A 62 -14.99 19.75 -2.33
N HIS A 63 -13.89 20.09 -1.67
CA HIS A 63 -13.50 21.46 -1.34
C HIS A 63 -12.14 21.80 -1.92
N VAL A 64 -11.96 23.06 -2.25
CA VAL A 64 -10.70 23.60 -2.77
C VAL A 64 -10.29 24.84 -1.98
N ALA A 65 -9.03 24.91 -1.57
CA ALA A 65 -8.45 26.09 -0.94
C ALA A 65 -7.20 26.59 -1.67
N TYR A 66 -6.96 27.89 -1.68
CA TYR A 66 -5.75 28.48 -2.25
C TYR A 66 -5.43 29.82 -1.61
N ILE A 67 -4.19 30.28 -1.78
CA ILE A 67 -3.75 31.61 -1.35
C ILE A 67 -3.60 32.49 -2.60
N ALA A 68 -4.12 33.71 -2.55
CA ALA A 68 -3.90 34.70 -3.58
C ALA A 68 -3.58 36.08 -2.98
N LYS A 69 -2.96 36.94 -3.78
CA LYS A 69 -2.73 38.35 -3.41
C LYS A 69 -4.07 39.07 -3.29
N ALA A 70 -4.18 39.90 -2.25
CA ALA A 70 -5.32 40.75 -1.96
C ALA A 70 -4.86 42.15 -1.58
N ALA A 71 -5.76 43.13 -1.59
CA ALA A 71 -5.45 44.48 -1.15
C ALA A 71 -5.06 44.46 0.34
N GLY A 72 -3.79 44.76 0.64
CA GLY A 72 -3.25 44.72 2.01
C GLY A 72 -2.44 43.46 2.35
N GLY A 73 -2.26 42.52 1.41
CA GLY A 73 -1.38 41.36 1.57
C GLY A 73 -1.87 40.10 0.85
N GLU A 74 -2.13 39.05 1.61
CA GLU A 74 -2.57 37.73 1.15
C GLU A 74 -3.92 37.35 1.78
N ALA A 75 -4.75 36.63 1.04
CA ALA A 75 -5.98 36.04 1.56
C ALA A 75 -6.05 34.56 1.22
N ALA A 76 -6.56 33.78 2.16
CA ALA A 76 -6.99 32.42 1.95
C ALA A 76 -8.37 32.40 1.28
N PHE A 77 -8.52 31.58 0.26
CA PHE A 77 -9.80 31.30 -0.39
C PHE A 77 -10.18 29.86 -0.08
N VAL A 78 -11.42 29.62 0.32
CA VAL A 78 -11.99 28.27 0.47
C VAL A 78 -13.28 28.23 -0.34
N ASP A 79 -13.36 27.32 -1.31
CA ASP A 79 -14.43 27.25 -2.30
C ASP A 79 -14.72 28.62 -2.95
N GLY A 80 -13.63 29.30 -3.30
CA GLY A 80 -13.63 30.62 -3.94
C GLY A 80 -14.19 31.75 -3.08
N ARG A 81 -14.55 31.49 -1.82
CA ARG A 81 -14.90 32.51 -0.83
C ARG A 81 -13.62 33.06 -0.23
N MET A 82 -13.41 34.36 -0.42
CA MET A 82 -12.27 35.08 0.13
C MET A 82 -12.41 35.25 1.64
N GLY A 83 -11.42 34.79 2.40
CA GLY A 83 -11.26 35.09 3.82
C GLY A 83 -10.74 36.51 4.07
N LYS A 84 -10.41 36.81 5.33
CA LYS A 84 -9.75 38.08 5.67
C LYS A 84 -8.37 38.18 5.00
N THR A 85 -7.93 39.43 4.81
CA THR A 85 -6.59 39.72 4.30
C THR A 85 -5.60 39.88 5.44
N TYR A 86 -4.44 39.27 5.29
CA TYR A 86 -3.33 39.27 6.25
C TYR A 86 -2.04 39.70 5.56
N PRO A 87 -1.00 40.16 6.30
CA PRO A 87 0.31 40.44 5.70
C PRO A 87 0.87 39.25 4.92
N ALA A 88 0.73 38.04 5.49
CA ALA A 88 1.00 36.78 4.81
C ALA A 88 0.12 35.63 5.37
N VAL A 89 -0.02 34.58 4.58
CA VAL A 89 -0.48 33.26 5.04
C VAL A 89 0.75 32.34 5.09
N ALA A 90 1.01 31.72 6.24
CA ALA A 90 2.21 30.92 6.46
C ALA A 90 2.19 29.64 5.62
N ASN A 91 3.36 29.24 5.14
CA ASN A 91 3.54 28.04 4.32
C ASN A 91 4.85 27.31 4.68
N ASP A 92 5.22 27.36 5.96
CA ASP A 92 6.49 26.84 6.45
C ASP A 92 6.43 25.32 6.61
N PRO A 93 7.52 24.58 6.28
CA PRO A 93 7.59 23.13 6.42
C PRO A 93 7.60 22.62 7.87
N LEU A 94 7.05 21.42 8.06
CA LEU A 94 7.01 20.67 9.32
C LEU A 94 8.39 20.50 10.01
N SER A 95 9.46 20.54 9.24
CA SER A 95 10.85 20.41 9.69
C SER A 95 11.82 20.87 8.59
N GLU A 96 13.13 20.86 8.86
CA GLU A 96 14.21 20.99 7.86
C GLU A 96 14.10 19.98 6.69
N SER A 97 13.19 19.00 6.76
CA SER A 97 12.93 17.99 5.70
C SER A 97 11.78 18.29 4.72
N GLY A 98 11.11 19.46 4.81
CA GLY A 98 10.56 20.08 3.60
C GLY A 98 9.13 19.75 3.10
N THR A 99 8.14 19.44 3.95
CA THR A 99 6.72 19.41 3.50
C THR A 99 5.82 20.25 4.41
N GLY A 100 5.58 21.51 4.05
CA GLY A 100 4.67 22.43 4.76
C GLY A 100 3.40 22.66 3.98
N ASN A 101 2.28 22.12 4.46
CA ASN A 101 0.97 22.42 3.90
C ASN A 101 0.39 23.67 4.59
N PRO A 102 0.11 24.77 3.86
CA PRO A 102 -0.46 25.98 4.44
C PRO A 102 -1.93 25.83 4.85
N PHE A 103 -2.62 24.79 4.36
CA PHE A 103 -3.96 24.42 4.77
C PHE A 103 -3.99 23.01 5.33
N THR A 104 -4.79 22.83 6.38
CA THR A 104 -5.23 21.53 6.87
C THR A 104 -6.74 21.46 6.73
N PHE A 105 -7.23 20.37 6.14
CA PHE A 105 -8.65 20.08 6.04
C PHE A 105 -9.02 18.93 6.99
N SER A 106 -10.17 19.03 7.64
CA SER A 106 -10.84 17.88 8.21
C SER A 106 -11.49 17.04 7.10
N ARG A 107 -11.96 15.83 7.44
CA ARG A 107 -12.64 14.94 6.50
C ARG A 107 -13.95 15.51 5.95
N ASP A 108 -14.65 16.33 6.74
CA ASP A 108 -15.92 16.97 6.40
C ASP A 108 -15.75 18.37 5.77
N GLY A 109 -14.52 18.80 5.47
CA GLY A 109 -14.25 20.01 4.71
C GLY A 109 -14.01 21.28 5.53
N ARG A 110 -13.89 21.18 6.86
CA ARG A 110 -13.41 22.29 7.71
C ARG A 110 -11.98 22.63 7.37
N ALA A 111 -11.62 23.90 7.40
CA ALA A 111 -10.32 24.38 6.93
C ALA A 111 -9.60 25.19 8.01
N ALA A 112 -8.32 24.87 8.23
CA ALA A 112 -7.43 25.61 9.12
C ALA A 112 -6.17 26.06 8.38
N TYR A 113 -5.70 27.28 8.68
CA TYR A 113 -4.44 27.83 8.18
C TYR A 113 -3.83 28.78 9.22
N VAL A 114 -2.59 29.23 8.99
CA VAL A 114 -1.91 30.18 9.88
C VAL A 114 -1.77 31.55 9.20
N ALA A 115 -2.31 32.58 9.83
CA ALA A 115 -2.05 33.97 9.47
C ALA A 115 -0.74 34.43 10.12
N ASP A 116 0.15 35.01 9.31
CA ASP A 116 1.46 35.48 9.74
C ASP A 116 1.53 37.02 9.68
N PHE A 117 1.80 37.63 10.84
CA PHE A 117 1.96 39.07 11.01
C PHE A 117 3.42 39.45 11.31
N SER A 118 4.35 38.51 11.18
CA SER A 118 5.79 38.77 11.30
C SER A 118 6.26 39.74 10.20
N LYS A 119 7.26 40.57 10.55
CA LYS A 119 7.88 41.50 9.57
C LYS A 119 8.79 40.75 8.58
N ASP A 120 9.28 39.58 8.99
CA ASP A 120 10.14 38.69 8.21
C ASP A 120 9.71 37.24 8.48
N ARG A 121 9.60 36.43 7.41
CA ARG A 121 9.13 35.04 7.47
C ARG A 121 10.08 34.12 8.25
N SER A 122 11.36 34.48 8.36
CA SER A 122 12.33 33.77 9.23
C SER A 122 12.29 34.21 10.69
N ALA A 123 11.60 35.31 11.01
CA ALA A 123 11.54 35.82 12.37
C ALA A 123 10.34 35.25 13.13
N ARG A 124 10.54 34.96 14.42
CA ARG A 124 9.41 34.78 15.35
C ARG A 124 8.61 36.08 15.40
N GLY A 125 7.29 35.98 15.29
CA GLY A 125 6.40 37.11 15.17
C GLY A 125 4.95 36.67 15.34
N PRO A 126 4.01 37.61 15.57
CA PRO A 126 2.67 37.25 15.93
C PRO A 126 2.02 36.40 14.84
N ARG A 127 1.65 35.18 15.20
CA ARG A 127 0.92 34.24 14.35
C ARG A 127 -0.41 33.89 15.00
N ARG A 128 -1.42 33.62 14.17
CA ARG A 128 -2.75 33.17 14.60
C ARG A 128 -3.20 32.01 13.73
N VAL A 129 -3.80 31.00 14.33
CA VAL A 129 -4.60 30.04 13.57
C VAL A 129 -5.88 30.72 13.11
N VAL A 130 -6.28 30.47 11.87
CA VAL A 130 -7.61 30.75 11.37
C VAL A 130 -8.30 29.43 11.09
N LEU A 131 -9.36 29.12 11.84
CA LEU A 131 -10.14 27.90 11.73
C LEU A 131 -11.56 28.27 11.25
N ASP A 132 -11.97 27.76 10.09
CA ASP A 132 -13.26 28.05 9.47
C ASP A 132 -13.56 29.57 9.36
N GLY A 133 -12.50 30.36 9.14
CA GLY A 133 -12.54 31.82 9.04
C GLY A 133 -12.49 32.57 10.38
N ALA A 134 -12.55 31.88 11.52
CA ALA A 134 -12.41 32.47 12.85
C ALA A 134 -10.94 32.52 13.30
N GLU A 135 -10.49 33.68 13.77
CA GLU A 135 -9.13 33.88 14.28
C GLU A 135 -8.99 33.43 15.73
N GLY A 136 -7.97 32.62 16.01
CA GLY A 136 -7.57 32.22 17.35
C GLY A 136 -6.64 33.23 18.05
N PRO A 137 -6.12 32.85 19.24
CA PRO A 137 -5.21 33.68 20.00
C PRO A 137 -3.88 33.92 19.27
N SER A 138 -3.18 34.99 19.69
CA SER A 138 -1.88 35.37 19.13
C SER A 138 -0.74 34.69 19.88
N PHE A 139 0.21 34.14 19.13
CA PHE A 139 1.41 33.48 19.64
C PHE A 139 2.66 34.02 18.95
N ASP A 140 3.82 33.90 19.59
CA ASP A 140 5.11 34.30 19.02
C ASP A 140 5.53 33.37 17.87
N TYR A 141 5.03 32.14 17.87
CA TYR A 141 5.17 31.21 16.76
C TYR A 141 4.07 30.15 16.75
N ILE A 142 3.68 29.72 15.55
CA ILE A 142 2.79 28.59 15.30
C ILE A 142 3.35 27.85 14.08
N TRP A 143 3.55 26.54 14.22
CA TRP A 143 4.01 25.68 13.13
C TRP A 143 2.82 25.35 12.23
N SER A 144 2.79 25.85 10.98
CA SER A 144 1.71 25.59 10.03
C SER A 144 1.51 24.11 9.71
N GLY A 145 2.55 23.31 9.84
CA GLY A 145 2.48 21.86 9.71
C GLY A 145 1.88 21.13 10.92
N GLY A 146 1.86 21.77 12.09
CA GLY A 146 1.38 21.18 13.34
C GLY A 146 -0.09 21.44 13.62
N LEU A 147 -0.92 21.66 12.59
CA LEU A 147 -2.37 21.78 12.70
C LEU A 147 -3.00 20.40 12.48
N HIS A 148 -3.81 19.92 13.43
CA HIS A 148 -4.35 18.56 13.39
C HIS A 148 -5.83 18.54 13.71
N PHE A 149 -6.62 17.82 12.91
CA PHE A 149 -7.97 17.41 13.27
C PHE A 149 -7.96 15.98 13.82
N SER A 150 -8.91 15.65 14.70
CA SER A 150 -9.28 14.26 14.95
C SER A 150 -9.86 13.61 13.68
N ASP A 151 -9.87 12.29 13.61
CA ASP A 151 -10.36 11.54 12.43
C ASP A 151 -11.83 11.84 12.10
N ASP A 152 -12.65 12.10 13.11
CA ASP A 152 -14.05 12.51 12.97
C ASP A 152 -14.22 14.00 12.63
N GLY A 153 -13.12 14.76 12.56
CA GLY A 153 -13.08 16.18 12.25
C GLY A 153 -13.61 17.09 13.36
N ARG A 154 -14.03 16.57 14.51
CA ARG A 154 -14.68 17.36 15.57
C ARG A 154 -13.68 18.15 16.41
N HIS A 155 -12.53 17.56 16.71
CA HIS A 155 -11.50 18.16 17.55
C HIS A 155 -10.39 18.74 16.69
N PHE A 156 -9.81 19.85 17.13
CA PHE A 156 -8.73 20.54 16.44
C PHE A 156 -7.64 20.98 17.43
N GLY A 157 -6.41 20.59 17.14
CA GLY A 157 -5.26 20.86 17.99
C GLY A 157 -4.04 21.38 17.24
N TYR A 158 -3.24 22.20 17.92
CA TYR A 158 -1.98 22.71 17.38
C TYR A 158 -0.97 23.08 18.47
N ARG A 159 0.31 23.15 18.09
CA ARG A 159 1.41 23.62 18.95
C ARG A 159 1.71 25.10 18.68
N ALA A 160 1.95 25.86 19.74
CA ALA A 160 2.34 27.26 19.65
C ALA A 160 3.39 27.65 20.70
N GLU A 161 4.05 28.79 20.50
CA GLU A 161 5.02 29.35 21.43
C GLU A 161 4.63 30.74 21.90
N ARG A 162 4.81 31.02 23.20
CA ARG A 162 4.64 32.35 23.79
C ARG A 162 5.63 32.55 24.94
N GLY A 163 6.44 33.61 24.86
CA GLY A 163 7.44 33.96 25.88
C GLY A 163 8.55 32.93 26.04
N GLY A 164 8.96 32.25 24.96
CA GLY A 164 9.98 31.18 25.00
C GLY A 164 9.52 29.88 25.66
N LYS A 165 8.21 29.74 25.90
CA LYS A 165 7.57 28.51 26.38
C LYS A 165 6.57 28.02 25.35
N GLN A 166 6.36 26.71 25.35
CA GLN A 166 5.47 26.07 24.39
C GLN A 166 4.15 25.65 25.03
N PHE A 167 3.13 25.65 24.18
CA PHE A 167 1.76 25.33 24.52
C PHE A 167 1.18 24.41 23.46
N VAL A 168 0.36 23.47 23.90
CA VAL A 168 -0.55 22.72 23.03
C VAL A 168 -1.94 23.33 23.20
N ILE A 169 -2.55 23.73 22.10
CA ILE A 169 -3.91 24.26 22.08
C ILE A 169 -4.78 23.17 21.51
N LEU A 170 -5.83 22.79 22.23
CA LEU A 170 -6.82 21.82 21.79
C LEU A 170 -8.22 22.37 22.02
N ASP A 171 -9.00 22.53 20.96
CA ASP A 171 -10.37 23.08 21.01
C ASP A 171 -10.47 24.41 21.79
N GLY A 172 -9.41 25.23 21.70
CA GLY A 172 -9.29 26.50 22.40
C GLY A 172 -8.79 26.42 23.84
N VAL A 173 -8.57 25.22 24.39
CA VAL A 173 -7.94 25.01 25.70
C VAL A 173 -6.42 24.99 25.55
N GLU A 174 -5.73 25.82 26.33
CA GLU A 174 -4.26 25.88 26.36
C GLU A 174 -3.68 24.93 27.43
N TYR A 175 -2.76 24.06 27.03
CA TYR A 175 -1.97 23.19 27.90
C TYR A 175 -0.51 23.64 27.91
N GLY A 176 0.06 23.88 29.10
CA GLY A 176 1.40 24.41 29.31
C GLY A 176 1.46 25.39 30.49
N PRO A 177 2.56 26.15 30.66
CA PRO A 177 3.73 26.22 29.78
C PRO A 177 4.66 25.00 29.91
N TYR A 178 5.24 24.59 28.79
CA TYR A 178 6.29 23.56 28.70
C TYR A 178 7.62 24.15 28.21
N ASP A 179 8.73 23.51 28.56
CA ASP A 179 10.05 23.81 27.99
C ASP A 179 10.09 23.39 26.52
N ASP A 180 9.51 22.23 26.22
CA ASP A 180 9.25 21.72 24.87
C ASP A 180 7.97 20.88 24.86
N ALA A 181 7.24 20.85 23.75
CA ALA A 181 6.02 20.07 23.59
C ALA A 181 5.83 19.66 22.13
N PHE A 182 5.26 18.49 21.88
CA PHE A 182 4.92 18.03 20.53
C PHE A 182 3.46 18.34 20.18
N ALA A 183 3.12 18.26 18.89
CA ALA A 183 1.75 18.43 18.44
C ALA A 183 0.84 17.31 19.01
N PRO A 184 -0.45 17.59 19.28
CA PRO A 184 -1.34 16.61 19.86
C PRO A 184 -1.65 15.47 18.88
N SER A 185 -1.69 14.26 19.41
CA SER A 185 -2.14 13.04 18.72
C SER A 185 -3.49 12.60 19.28
N PHE A 186 -4.35 12.11 18.40
CA PHE A 186 -5.71 11.66 18.72
C PHE A 186 -5.85 10.15 18.51
N ARG A 187 -6.60 9.48 19.39
CA ARG A 187 -7.00 8.08 19.25
C ARG A 187 -8.44 7.91 19.74
N GLU A 188 -9.26 7.22 18.97
CA GLU A 188 -10.64 6.91 19.36
C GLU A 188 -10.72 5.44 19.79
N TYR A 189 -11.34 5.20 20.96
CA TYR A 189 -11.53 3.87 21.52
C TYR A 189 -13.02 3.55 21.64
N GLU A 190 -13.41 2.36 21.19
CA GLU A 190 -14.77 1.86 21.38
C GLU A 190 -15.13 1.85 22.88
N GLY A 191 -16.21 2.54 23.25
CA GLY A 191 -16.68 2.65 24.64
C GLY A 191 -15.92 3.63 25.56
N ARG A 192 -14.73 4.12 25.18
CA ARG A 192 -13.99 5.16 25.95
C ARG A 192 -14.00 6.54 25.28
N GLY A 193 -14.35 6.60 23.99
CA GLY A 193 -14.35 7.84 23.21
C GLY A 193 -12.95 8.29 22.81
N LEU A 194 -12.84 9.57 22.43
CA LEU A 194 -11.58 10.18 22.02
C LEU A 194 -10.62 10.37 23.20
N VAL A 195 -9.39 9.95 23.01
CA VAL A 195 -8.25 10.22 23.88
C VAL A 195 -7.22 11.01 23.08
N PHE A 196 -6.68 12.08 23.66
CA PHE A 196 -5.56 12.81 23.08
C PHE A 196 -4.33 12.71 23.98
N ALA A 197 -3.16 12.75 23.35
CA ALA A 197 -1.91 12.88 24.07
C ALA A 197 -0.85 13.68 23.31
N PHE A 198 0.15 14.16 24.05
CA PHE A 198 1.36 14.74 23.50
C PHE A 198 2.52 14.58 24.48
N ASP A 199 3.73 14.50 23.93
CA ASP A 199 4.95 14.51 24.71
C ASP A 199 5.35 15.93 25.05
N ALA A 200 5.84 16.15 26.28
CA ALA A 200 6.32 17.43 26.73
C ALA A 200 7.52 17.31 27.67
N THR A 201 8.28 18.38 27.81
CA THR A 201 9.36 18.50 28.79
C THR A 201 9.10 19.67 29.72
N ARG A 202 9.31 19.49 31.02
CA ARG A 202 9.24 20.58 32.01
C ARG A 202 10.19 20.34 33.17
N GLY A 203 11.11 21.29 33.39
CA GLY A 203 12.13 21.20 34.43
C GLY A 203 13.06 19.99 34.25
N GLY A 204 13.34 19.61 33.01
CA GLY A 204 14.18 18.44 32.67
C GLY A 204 13.49 17.08 32.79
N ARG A 205 12.20 17.03 33.20
CA ARG A 205 11.39 15.81 33.22
C ARG A 205 10.70 15.63 31.87
N GLN A 206 10.79 14.42 31.33
CA GLN A 206 9.98 13.99 30.19
C GLN A 206 8.59 13.56 30.67
N LEU A 207 7.56 14.10 30.03
CA LEU A 207 6.17 13.93 30.41
C LEU A 207 5.37 13.39 29.23
N LEU A 208 4.46 12.48 29.53
CA LEU A 208 3.36 12.12 28.64
C LEU A 208 2.10 12.80 29.18
N VAL A 209 1.49 13.71 28.39
CA VAL A 209 0.24 14.36 28.76
C VAL A 209 -0.90 13.63 28.07
N VAL A 210 -1.81 13.03 28.84
CA VAL A 210 -2.98 12.29 28.31
C VAL A 210 -4.25 12.92 28.83
N ASN A 211 -5.14 13.33 27.93
CA ASN A 211 -6.38 14.04 28.26
C ASN A 211 -6.16 15.24 29.22
N GLY A 212 -5.05 15.95 29.03
CA GLY A 212 -4.67 17.09 29.85
C GLY A 212 -4.05 16.76 31.21
N LYS A 213 -3.93 15.48 31.57
CA LYS A 213 -3.25 15.04 32.78
C LYS A 213 -1.82 14.63 32.47
N GLU A 214 -0.90 15.10 33.30
CA GLU A 214 0.53 14.84 33.16
C GLU A 214 0.93 13.58 33.90
N PHE A 215 1.76 12.78 33.24
CA PHE A 215 2.39 11.59 33.75
C PHE A 215 3.89 11.69 33.48
N ASP A 216 4.71 11.01 34.28
CA ASP A 216 6.07 10.70 33.82
C ASP A 216 5.97 9.88 32.52
N ALA A 217 6.88 10.09 31.57
CA ALA A 217 6.80 9.47 30.24
C ALA A 217 6.60 7.94 30.28
N GLU A 218 7.17 7.28 31.29
CA GLU A 218 7.09 5.83 31.49
C GLU A 218 6.05 5.38 32.55
N ASP A 219 5.19 6.28 33.02
CA ASP A 219 4.13 5.92 33.96
C ASP A 219 3.16 4.90 33.30
N PRO A 220 3.00 3.69 33.88
CA PRO A 220 2.16 2.66 33.26
C PRO A 220 0.71 3.08 33.07
N LYS A 221 0.18 3.93 33.96
CA LYS A 221 -1.20 4.41 33.90
C LYS A 221 -1.36 5.44 32.79
N GLY A 222 -0.41 6.36 32.63
CA GLY A 222 -0.39 7.30 31.51
C GLY A 222 -0.35 6.56 30.17
N ARG A 223 0.56 5.59 30.04
CA ARG A 223 0.72 4.78 28.84
C ARG A 223 -0.53 3.95 28.54
N GLU A 224 -1.13 3.27 29.53
CA GLU A 224 -2.36 2.49 29.35
C GLU A 224 -3.56 3.35 28.91
N LEU A 225 -3.65 4.59 29.39
CA LEU A 225 -4.71 5.51 28.98
C LEU A 225 -4.64 5.88 27.49
N PHE A 226 -3.43 6.11 26.95
CA PHE A 226 -3.28 6.51 25.56
C PHE A 226 -3.06 5.34 24.59
N PHE A 227 -2.28 4.32 24.96
CA PHE A 227 -1.93 3.18 24.10
C PHE A 227 -2.84 1.96 24.29
N GLY A 228 -3.69 1.92 25.32
CA GLY A 228 -4.59 0.79 25.58
C GLY A 228 -3.81 -0.50 25.89
N GLU A 229 -4.24 -1.63 25.33
CA GLU A 229 -3.56 -2.92 25.50
C GLU A 229 -2.10 -2.90 24.99
N GLN A 230 -1.79 -2.03 24.02
CA GLN A 230 -0.42 -1.86 23.51
C GLN A 230 0.53 -1.28 24.56
N ALA A 231 0.02 -0.68 25.65
CA ALA A 231 0.87 -0.27 26.77
C ALA A 231 1.56 -1.47 27.46
N ARG A 232 1.05 -2.69 27.27
CA ARG A 232 1.61 -3.94 27.82
C ARG A 232 2.51 -4.68 26.84
N ALA A 233 2.73 -4.13 25.65
CA ALA A 233 3.62 -4.72 24.66
C ALA A 233 5.07 -4.76 25.18
N PRO A 234 5.86 -5.76 24.77
CA PRO A 234 7.26 -5.83 25.14
C PRO A 234 8.03 -4.63 24.62
N HIS A 235 8.91 -4.10 25.46
CA HIS A 235 9.76 -2.98 25.14
C HIS A 235 11.11 -3.11 25.85
N GLU A 236 12.10 -2.42 25.32
CA GLU A 236 13.45 -2.41 25.85
C GLU A 236 13.61 -1.33 26.93
N VAL A 237 14.32 -1.68 28.01
CA VAL A 237 14.69 -0.79 29.10
C VAL A 237 16.20 -0.81 29.27
N VAL A 238 16.81 0.37 29.30
CA VAL A 238 18.26 0.54 29.47
C VAL A 238 18.57 1.05 30.87
N ARG A 239 19.42 0.34 31.62
CA ARG A 239 19.89 0.75 32.95
C ARG A 239 21.40 0.56 33.03
N GLU A 240 22.13 1.61 33.39
CA GLU A 240 23.60 1.57 33.54
C GLU A 240 24.35 1.00 32.31
N GLY A 241 23.82 1.24 31.09
CA GLY A 241 24.41 0.74 29.84
C GLY A 241 24.17 -0.75 29.55
N LYS A 242 23.27 -1.39 30.30
CA LYS A 242 22.78 -2.75 30.04
C LYS A 242 21.33 -2.72 29.57
N HIS A 243 20.93 -3.78 28.90
CA HIS A 243 19.64 -3.86 28.20
C HIS A 243 18.77 -4.98 28.78
N TRP A 244 17.48 -4.69 28.95
CA TRP A 244 16.45 -5.64 29.40
C TRP A 244 15.23 -5.54 28.49
N ILE A 245 14.54 -6.66 28.28
CA ILE A 245 13.19 -6.65 27.70
C ILE A 245 12.18 -6.85 28.83
N VAL A 246 11.17 -5.97 28.85
CA VAL A 246 10.13 -5.95 29.88
C VAL A 246 8.75 -6.08 29.23
N TRP A 247 7.95 -7.02 29.73
CA TRP A 247 6.54 -7.20 29.35
C TRP A 247 5.78 -7.94 30.44
N GLU A 248 4.53 -7.54 30.72
CA GLU A 248 3.64 -8.30 31.62
C GLU A 248 4.25 -8.74 32.97
N GLY A 249 5.16 -7.94 33.54
CA GLY A 249 5.87 -8.25 34.79
C GLY A 249 7.09 -9.17 34.64
N HIS A 250 7.37 -9.67 33.43
CA HIS A 250 8.64 -10.30 33.07
C HIS A 250 9.70 -9.23 32.81
N GLU A 251 10.90 -9.48 33.31
CA GLU A 251 12.10 -8.70 33.03
C GLU A 251 13.23 -9.68 32.73
N VAL A 252 13.78 -9.61 31.52
CA VAL A 252 14.79 -10.56 31.05
C VAL A 252 16.04 -9.79 30.60
N GLY A 253 17.18 -10.17 31.15
CA GLY A 253 18.47 -9.49 31.02
C GLY A 253 19.32 -9.66 32.29
N PRO A 254 20.44 -8.91 32.42
CA PRO A 254 20.95 -7.93 31.47
C PRO A 254 21.55 -8.57 30.21
N PHE A 255 21.51 -7.82 29.11
CA PHE A 255 22.23 -8.11 27.86
C PHE A 255 23.30 -7.07 27.58
N ASP A 256 24.30 -7.47 26.80
CA ASP A 256 25.53 -6.69 26.58
C ASP A 256 25.37 -5.58 25.53
N GLU A 257 24.38 -5.70 24.65
CA GLU A 257 24.11 -4.79 23.53
C GLU A 257 22.62 -4.46 23.44
N GLU A 258 22.30 -3.42 22.69
CA GLU A 258 20.93 -3.05 22.32
C GLU A 258 20.30 -4.16 21.48
N ILE A 259 19.08 -4.57 21.84
CA ILE A 259 18.33 -5.59 21.10
C ILE A 259 17.69 -4.94 19.88
N GLY A 260 17.14 -3.74 20.04
CA GLY A 260 16.49 -2.99 18.98
C GLY A 260 15.12 -3.55 18.63
N LEU A 261 14.15 -2.66 18.44
CA LEU A 261 12.73 -3.03 18.21
C LEU A 261 12.49 -3.88 16.96
N SER A 262 13.44 -3.92 16.01
CA SER A 262 13.31 -4.73 14.78
C SER A 262 13.56 -6.22 15.01
N PHE A 263 14.27 -6.58 16.10
CA PHE A 263 14.60 -7.96 16.47
C PHE A 263 13.77 -8.47 17.65
N LEU A 264 12.84 -7.64 18.16
CA LEU A 264 11.88 -7.98 19.20
C LEU A 264 10.55 -8.39 18.56
N HIS A 265 10.30 -9.70 18.49
CA HIS A 265 9.06 -10.25 17.97
C HIS A 265 8.07 -10.52 19.10
N ALA A 266 6.86 -9.97 18.96
CA ALA A 266 5.78 -10.14 19.93
C ALA A 266 4.51 -10.61 19.23
N ALA A 267 4.00 -11.77 19.62
CA ALA A 267 2.75 -12.31 19.11
C ALA A 267 1.74 -12.49 20.25
N PRO A 268 0.51 -11.97 20.13
CA PRO A 268 -0.49 -12.16 21.16
C PRO A 268 -0.91 -13.64 21.25
N ARG A 269 -1.07 -14.15 22.48
CA ARG A 269 -1.60 -15.49 22.78
C ARG A 269 -2.67 -15.40 23.87
N GLY A 270 -3.45 -16.46 24.07
CA GLY A 270 -4.46 -16.49 25.13
C GLY A 270 -3.83 -16.25 26.50
N GLY A 271 -4.01 -15.04 27.07
CA GLY A 271 -3.49 -14.66 28.38
C GLY A 271 -2.19 -13.85 28.39
N GLY A 272 -1.67 -13.39 27.24
CA GLY A 272 -0.52 -12.47 27.20
C GLY A 272 0.20 -12.44 25.85
N TRP A 273 1.52 -12.26 25.89
CA TRP A 273 2.37 -12.29 24.69
C TRP A 273 3.27 -13.52 24.65
N LEU A 274 3.53 -14.05 23.46
CA LEU A 274 4.77 -14.78 23.18
C LEU A 274 5.79 -13.74 22.72
N VAL A 275 6.91 -13.65 23.42
CA VAL A 275 7.99 -12.69 23.13
C VAL A 275 9.22 -13.48 22.71
N ALA A 276 9.79 -13.16 21.55
CA ALA A 276 11.01 -13.77 21.06
C ALA A 276 11.98 -12.71 20.54
N PHE A 277 13.26 -12.82 20.88
CA PHE A 277 14.30 -11.90 20.41
C PHE A 277 15.68 -12.55 20.42
N GLU A 278 16.57 -12.04 19.58
CA GLU A 278 18.00 -12.33 19.64
C GLU A 278 18.66 -11.39 20.65
N ALA A 279 19.59 -11.92 21.44
CA ALA A 279 20.39 -11.10 22.35
C ALA A 279 21.81 -11.62 22.46
N LYS A 280 22.74 -10.73 22.82
CA LYS A 280 24.14 -11.06 23.03
C LYS A 280 24.51 -11.12 24.49
N ARG A 281 25.23 -12.19 24.85
CA ARG A 281 25.85 -12.36 26.16
C ARG A 281 27.20 -13.06 26.05
N GLY A 282 28.25 -12.45 26.60
CA GLY A 282 29.57 -13.06 26.66
C GLY A 282 30.17 -13.37 25.28
N GLY A 283 29.85 -12.53 24.28
CA GLY A 283 30.33 -12.68 22.90
C GLY A 283 29.63 -13.76 22.07
N LYS A 284 28.57 -14.39 22.60
CA LYS A 284 27.69 -15.32 21.87
C LYS A 284 26.30 -14.72 21.71
N GLN A 285 25.58 -15.17 20.69
CA GLN A 285 24.18 -14.85 20.45
C GLN A 285 23.29 -15.93 21.06
N VAL A 286 22.17 -15.54 21.64
CA VAL A 286 21.14 -16.43 22.17
C VAL A 286 19.78 -16.00 21.63
N ALA A 287 18.98 -16.97 21.20
CA ALA A 287 17.55 -16.76 21.00
C ALA A 287 16.86 -16.86 22.36
N VAL A 288 16.11 -15.83 22.73
CA VAL A 288 15.26 -15.83 23.92
C VAL A 288 13.82 -16.02 23.45
N VAL A 289 13.13 -17.04 23.96
CA VAL A 289 11.73 -17.31 23.63
C VAL A 289 10.93 -17.43 24.93
N ASP A 290 9.94 -16.55 25.09
CA ASP A 290 9.08 -16.44 26.27
C ASP A 290 9.87 -16.32 27.59
N GLY A 291 10.97 -15.56 27.54
CA GLY A 291 11.88 -15.33 28.65
C GLY A 291 12.83 -16.50 28.97
N VAL A 292 12.79 -17.58 28.20
CA VAL A 292 13.73 -18.69 28.28
C VAL A 292 14.87 -18.46 27.30
N GLU A 293 16.10 -18.35 27.81
CA GLU A 293 17.29 -18.28 26.98
C GLU A 293 17.63 -19.64 26.37
N GLY A 294 17.81 -19.66 25.05
CA GLY A 294 18.28 -20.82 24.31
C GLY A 294 19.78 -21.07 24.48
N ARG A 295 20.31 -22.02 23.70
CA ARG A 295 21.75 -22.31 23.69
C ARG A 295 22.53 -21.15 23.07
N PRO A 296 23.79 -20.92 23.51
CA PRO A 296 24.65 -19.91 22.91
C PRO A 296 25.21 -20.38 21.56
N TYR A 297 25.12 -19.51 20.55
CA TYR A 297 25.61 -19.73 19.19
C TYR A 297 26.55 -18.59 18.75
N ASP A 298 27.33 -18.83 17.70
CA ASP A 298 28.13 -17.75 17.06
C ASP A 298 27.25 -16.85 16.19
N TYR A 299 26.11 -17.38 15.74
CA TYR A 299 25.11 -16.64 15.00
C TYR A 299 23.71 -17.24 15.25
N VAL A 300 22.73 -16.35 15.40
CA VAL A 300 21.29 -16.57 15.45
C VAL A 300 20.71 -15.57 14.45
N GLY A 301 19.97 -16.05 13.45
CA GLY A 301 19.23 -15.17 12.53
C GLY A 301 17.83 -14.85 13.06
N ASP A 302 16.99 -14.29 12.19
CA ASP A 302 15.62 -13.89 12.54
C ASP A 302 14.82 -15.04 13.17
N ILE A 303 14.05 -14.71 14.21
CA ILE A 303 13.22 -15.67 14.94
C ILE A 303 11.79 -15.60 14.44
N TYR A 304 11.36 -16.66 13.75
CA TYR A 304 10.02 -16.75 13.18
C TYR A 304 9.06 -17.38 14.19
N ILE A 305 7.93 -16.73 14.41
CA ILE A 305 6.83 -17.22 15.24
C ILE A 305 5.69 -17.68 14.31
N SER A 306 5.24 -18.92 14.50
CA SER A 306 4.08 -19.47 13.78
C SER A 306 2.77 -18.73 14.08
N PRO A 307 1.80 -18.73 13.14
CA PRO A 307 0.43 -18.30 13.44
C PRO A 307 -0.13 -18.96 14.70
N GLY A 308 -0.71 -18.17 15.61
CA GLY A 308 -1.20 -18.65 16.91
C GLY A 308 -0.12 -18.82 17.98
N ALA A 309 1.14 -18.46 17.68
CA ALA A 309 2.26 -18.43 18.63
C ALA A 309 2.56 -19.80 19.29
N ALA A 310 2.40 -20.89 18.54
CA ALA A 310 2.59 -22.26 19.03
C ALA A 310 4.05 -22.75 18.89
N HIS A 311 4.71 -22.33 17.82
CA HIS A 311 6.03 -22.78 17.39
C HIS A 311 6.94 -21.62 17.03
N THR A 312 8.25 -21.85 17.19
CA THR A 312 9.35 -20.95 16.82
C THR A 312 10.37 -21.66 15.94
N LEU A 313 10.97 -20.92 15.01
CA LEU A 313 11.96 -21.43 14.08
C LEU A 313 12.99 -20.35 13.77
N TYR A 314 14.29 -20.66 13.82
CA TYR A 314 15.36 -19.72 13.48
C TYR A 314 16.62 -20.42 12.97
N PRO A 315 17.41 -19.78 12.09
CA PRO A 315 18.70 -20.30 11.68
C PRO A 315 19.77 -19.99 12.74
N ALA A 316 20.67 -20.94 12.98
CA ALA A 316 21.79 -20.79 13.89
C ALA A 316 23.10 -21.35 13.28
N ARG A 317 24.24 -20.86 13.78
CA ARG A 317 25.57 -21.40 13.43
C ARG A 317 26.44 -21.61 14.67
N ARG A 318 27.20 -22.70 14.65
CA ARG A 318 28.23 -23.03 15.66
C ARG A 318 29.62 -22.59 15.20
N ALA A 319 30.58 -22.72 16.12
CA ALA A 319 31.98 -22.33 15.90
C ALA A 319 32.70 -23.12 14.80
N ASP A 320 32.19 -24.31 14.45
CA ASP A 320 32.67 -25.14 13.34
C ASP A 320 32.22 -24.62 11.97
N GLY A 321 31.35 -23.61 11.93
CA GLY A 321 30.78 -23.04 10.71
C GLY A 321 29.56 -23.80 10.18
N GLU A 322 29.14 -24.90 10.83
CA GLU A 322 27.95 -25.63 10.43
C GLU A 322 26.69 -24.84 10.76
N ALA A 323 25.78 -24.78 9.79
CA ALA A 323 24.51 -24.07 9.89
C ALA A 323 23.34 -25.07 10.01
N PHE A 324 22.36 -24.74 10.83
CA PHE A 324 21.17 -25.56 11.05
C PHE A 324 19.99 -24.69 11.47
N ILE A 325 18.79 -25.25 11.39
CA ILE A 325 17.59 -24.64 11.95
C ILE A 325 17.40 -25.14 13.38
N VAL A 326 17.00 -24.25 14.27
CA VAL A 326 16.44 -24.59 15.58
C VAL A 326 14.92 -24.45 15.51
N TYR A 327 14.22 -25.54 15.78
CA TYR A 327 12.75 -25.59 15.83
C TYR A 327 12.33 -25.90 17.27
N ASP A 328 11.59 -25.00 17.91
CA ASP A 328 11.17 -25.13 19.32
C ASP A 328 12.30 -25.48 20.30
N GLY A 329 13.48 -24.90 20.05
CA GLY A 329 14.68 -25.13 20.87
C GLY A 329 15.46 -26.40 20.53
N GLU A 330 14.98 -27.23 19.60
CA GLU A 330 15.67 -28.42 19.12
C GLU A 330 16.46 -28.15 17.83
N GLU A 331 17.72 -28.57 17.80
CA GLU A 331 18.61 -28.38 16.65
C GLU A 331 18.34 -29.44 15.58
N GLY A 332 18.14 -29.01 14.33
CA GLY A 332 17.94 -29.87 13.18
C GLY A 332 19.25 -30.40 12.56
N PRO A 333 19.16 -31.03 11.37
CA PRO A 333 20.33 -31.48 10.62
C PRO A 333 21.26 -30.33 10.22
N THR A 334 22.54 -30.64 10.03
CA THR A 334 23.57 -29.65 9.67
C THR A 334 23.80 -29.54 8.16
N TYR A 335 24.12 -28.33 7.73
CA TYR A 335 24.30 -27.93 6.34
C TYR A 335 25.45 -26.94 6.21
N SER A 336 25.94 -26.75 4.98
CA SER A 336 26.91 -25.69 4.67
C SER A 336 26.27 -24.31 4.83
N ASN A 337 24.98 -24.19 4.49
CA ASN A 337 24.18 -23.02 4.81
C ASN A 337 22.71 -23.41 5.02
N VAL A 338 22.00 -22.64 5.85
CA VAL A 338 20.54 -22.66 5.94
C VAL A 338 20.02 -21.24 5.72
N GLU A 339 18.93 -21.15 4.99
CA GLU A 339 18.36 -19.91 4.51
C GLU A 339 16.83 -19.95 4.66
N ILE A 340 16.32 -18.89 5.30
CA ILE A 340 14.91 -18.51 5.28
C ILE A 340 14.90 -17.15 4.56
N GLU A 341 15.24 -17.17 3.26
CA GLU A 341 15.56 -15.95 2.51
C GLU A 341 14.36 -15.00 2.34
N GLY A 342 14.56 -13.72 2.64
CA GLY A 342 13.68 -12.61 2.20
C GLY A 342 12.76 -12.04 3.28
N PHE A 343 12.61 -10.71 3.29
CA PHE A 343 11.81 -9.95 4.27
C PHE A 343 10.32 -10.36 4.36
N ASP A 344 9.80 -11.09 3.36
CA ASP A 344 8.40 -11.51 3.26
C ASP A 344 8.19 -13.04 3.35
N VAL A 345 9.25 -13.83 3.57
CA VAL A 345 9.09 -15.30 3.67
C VAL A 345 8.42 -15.68 4.99
N LYS A 346 7.34 -16.45 4.86
CA LYS A 346 6.60 -17.05 5.97
C LYS A 346 6.96 -18.54 6.00
N PRO A 347 7.91 -18.95 6.85
CA PRO A 347 8.37 -20.34 6.86
C PRO A 347 7.30 -21.31 7.36
N PHE A 348 6.22 -20.81 7.98
CA PHE A 348 5.09 -21.61 8.47
C PHE A 348 3.91 -21.61 7.49
N SER A 349 3.15 -22.71 7.49
CA SER A 349 1.82 -22.77 6.87
C SER A 349 0.87 -21.78 7.54
N PRO A 350 -0.22 -21.34 6.86
CA PRO A 350 -1.19 -20.41 7.43
C PRO A 350 -1.82 -20.85 8.76
N ASP A 351 -1.92 -22.16 9.01
CA ASP A 351 -2.41 -22.74 10.26
C ASP A 351 -1.30 -23.00 11.30
N GLY A 352 -0.05 -22.68 10.97
CA GLY A 352 1.13 -22.82 11.82
C GLY A 352 1.62 -24.25 12.05
N ARG A 353 1.01 -25.25 11.41
CA ARG A 353 1.30 -26.68 11.67
C ARG A 353 2.48 -27.25 10.92
N HIS A 354 2.80 -26.66 9.77
CA HIS A 354 3.87 -27.11 8.90
C HIS A 354 4.89 -26.00 8.75
N TYR A 355 6.17 -26.36 8.56
CA TYR A 355 7.23 -25.40 8.32
C TYR A 355 8.16 -25.84 7.20
N PHE A 356 8.87 -24.88 6.59
CA PHE A 356 9.93 -25.16 5.64
C PHE A 356 11.15 -24.26 5.86
N TYR A 357 12.28 -24.69 5.32
CA TYR A 357 13.46 -23.87 5.11
C TYR A 357 14.21 -24.34 3.87
N THR A 358 15.09 -23.48 3.36
CA THR A 358 16.05 -23.87 2.31
C THR A 358 17.41 -24.15 2.94
N ALA A 359 18.09 -25.15 2.42
CA ALA A 359 19.42 -25.53 2.90
C ALA A 359 20.34 -25.86 1.74
N SER A 360 21.64 -25.72 1.94
CA SER A 360 22.62 -26.07 0.92
C SER A 360 23.77 -26.93 1.46
N ARG A 361 24.26 -27.81 0.59
CA ARG A 361 25.47 -28.60 0.85
C ARG A 361 26.47 -28.41 -0.29
N GLY A 362 27.74 -28.26 0.08
CA GLY A 362 28.84 -28.02 -0.84
C GLY A 362 29.11 -26.53 -1.06
N GLU A 363 30.27 -26.24 -1.65
CA GLU A 363 30.76 -24.88 -1.86
C GLU A 363 30.82 -24.52 -3.34
N GLY A 364 30.65 -23.23 -3.64
CA GLY A 364 30.78 -22.69 -5.00
C GLY A 364 29.77 -23.29 -5.98
N TYR A 365 30.21 -23.55 -7.22
CA TYR A 365 29.35 -23.96 -8.33
C TYR A 365 28.77 -25.38 -8.23
N ASP A 366 29.27 -26.20 -7.29
CA ASP A 366 28.79 -27.56 -7.05
C ASP A 366 27.81 -27.64 -5.85
N SER A 367 27.51 -26.50 -5.22
CA SER A 367 26.53 -26.41 -4.15
C SER A 367 25.16 -26.88 -4.63
N LYS A 368 24.52 -27.73 -3.82
CA LYS A 368 23.15 -28.21 -4.05
C LYS A 368 22.24 -27.61 -3.02
N GLN A 369 21.10 -27.11 -3.47
CA GLN A 369 20.04 -26.58 -2.63
C GLN A 369 18.93 -27.61 -2.43
N TYR A 370 18.31 -27.54 -1.26
CA TYR A 370 17.27 -28.45 -0.79
C TYR A 370 16.16 -27.61 -0.16
N VAL A 371 14.91 -28.01 -0.38
CA VAL A 371 13.80 -27.59 0.49
C VAL A 371 13.62 -28.65 1.55
N VAL A 372 13.64 -28.26 2.81
CA VAL A 372 13.33 -29.13 3.94
C VAL A 372 11.98 -28.73 4.48
N ALA A 373 11.03 -29.67 4.51
CA ALA A 373 9.67 -29.46 5.01
C ALA A 373 9.41 -30.41 6.17
N ASP A 374 9.01 -29.87 7.32
CA ASP A 374 8.78 -30.64 8.56
C ASP A 374 9.94 -31.59 8.91
N GLY A 375 11.17 -31.09 8.76
CA GLY A 375 12.40 -31.85 9.00
C GLY A 375 12.74 -32.90 7.93
N ARG A 376 11.94 -33.01 6.85
CA ARG A 376 12.17 -33.95 5.74
C ARG A 376 12.83 -33.23 4.56
N GLU A 377 14.02 -33.68 4.21
CA GLU A 377 14.80 -33.15 3.09
C GLU A 377 14.23 -33.60 1.73
N GLY A 378 14.02 -32.64 0.82
CA GLY A 378 13.58 -32.88 -0.55
C GLY A 378 14.70 -33.26 -1.53
N ARG A 379 14.38 -33.22 -2.82
CA ARG A 379 15.36 -33.47 -3.89
C ARG A 379 16.40 -32.34 -3.98
N PRO A 380 17.65 -32.65 -4.38
CA PRO A 380 18.67 -31.64 -4.64
C PRO A 380 18.41 -30.92 -5.97
N TYR A 381 18.54 -29.59 -5.95
CA TYR A 381 18.53 -28.75 -7.13
C TYR A 381 19.79 -27.89 -7.19
N TYR A 382 20.11 -27.40 -8.38
CA TYR A 382 21.17 -26.39 -8.55
C TYR A 382 20.72 -25.03 -8.00
N TYR A 383 19.43 -24.72 -8.15
CA TYR A 383 18.83 -23.48 -7.68
C TYR A 383 17.36 -23.72 -7.29
N VAL A 384 16.94 -23.18 -6.15
CA VAL A 384 15.58 -23.22 -5.62
C VAL A 384 15.08 -21.78 -5.46
N THR A 385 13.83 -21.52 -5.82
CA THR A 385 13.17 -20.23 -5.57
C THR A 385 11.66 -20.39 -5.43
N GLY A 386 10.98 -19.34 -4.97
CA GLY A 386 9.52 -19.32 -4.85
C GLY A 386 8.94 -20.38 -3.92
N VAL A 387 9.63 -20.71 -2.82
CA VAL A 387 9.15 -21.67 -1.82
C VAL A 387 8.01 -21.04 -1.02
N THR A 388 6.82 -21.62 -1.09
CA THR A 388 5.63 -21.04 -0.47
C THR A 388 4.52 -22.07 -0.26
N TYR A 389 3.74 -21.92 0.80
CA TYR A 389 2.49 -22.68 0.95
C TYR A 389 1.39 -22.10 0.05
N THR A 390 0.52 -22.96 -0.46
CA THR A 390 -0.75 -22.51 -1.04
C THR A 390 -1.53 -21.70 0.01
N PRO A 391 -2.33 -20.69 -0.39
CA PRO A 391 -3.02 -19.83 0.58
C PRO A 391 -3.97 -20.55 1.54
N ASP A 392 -4.49 -21.70 1.14
CA ASP A 392 -5.29 -22.60 1.98
C ASP A 392 -4.46 -23.49 2.93
N GLY A 393 -3.12 -23.43 2.82
CA GLY A 393 -2.17 -24.23 3.59
C GLY A 393 -2.06 -25.69 3.15
N ALA A 394 -2.74 -26.10 2.08
CA ALA A 394 -2.85 -27.51 1.72
C ALA A 394 -1.56 -28.10 1.11
N HIS A 395 -0.76 -27.28 0.41
CA HIS A 395 0.40 -27.74 -0.34
C HIS A 395 1.60 -26.80 -0.20
N LEU A 396 2.81 -27.34 -0.13
CA LEU A 396 4.06 -26.61 -0.29
C LEU A 396 4.48 -26.61 -1.76
N LEU A 397 4.62 -25.44 -2.36
CA LEU A 397 5.09 -25.24 -3.73
C LEU A 397 6.50 -24.65 -3.74
N TYR A 398 7.30 -25.03 -4.73
CA TYR A 398 8.56 -24.36 -5.04
C TYR A 398 9.03 -24.64 -6.47
N LEU A 399 9.96 -23.81 -6.95
CA LEU A 399 10.61 -23.97 -8.25
C LEU A 399 12.03 -24.49 -8.03
N GLY A 400 12.35 -25.65 -8.61
CA GLY A 400 13.68 -26.25 -8.56
C GLY A 400 14.30 -26.34 -9.96
N TYR A 401 15.44 -25.68 -10.18
CA TYR A 401 16.20 -25.81 -11.42
C TYR A 401 17.23 -26.94 -11.29
N ASP A 402 17.08 -27.96 -12.14
CA ASP A 402 18.05 -29.03 -12.29
C ASP A 402 18.96 -28.73 -13.49
N ARG A 403 20.22 -28.39 -13.21
CA ARG A 403 21.22 -28.07 -14.23
C ARG A 403 21.60 -29.28 -15.10
N ALA A 404 21.56 -30.51 -14.56
CA ALA A 404 21.88 -31.71 -15.31
C ALA A 404 20.76 -32.07 -16.30
N ARG A 405 19.51 -31.80 -15.92
CA ARG A 405 18.34 -31.96 -16.82
C ARG A 405 18.07 -30.72 -17.68
N GLY A 406 18.70 -29.58 -17.39
CA GLY A 406 18.52 -28.31 -18.08
C GLY A 406 17.08 -27.80 -18.02
N ARG A 407 16.42 -27.98 -16.87
CA ARG A 407 14.99 -27.66 -16.71
C ARG A 407 14.64 -27.17 -15.31
N THR A 408 13.66 -26.27 -15.25
CA THR A 408 12.96 -25.89 -14.04
C THR A 408 11.80 -26.83 -13.80
N PHE A 409 11.61 -27.27 -12.57
CA PHE A 409 10.47 -28.07 -12.13
C PHE A 409 9.61 -27.27 -11.17
N LEU A 410 8.29 -27.26 -11.41
CA LEU A 410 7.34 -26.91 -10.36
C LEU A 410 7.19 -28.14 -9.47
N VAL A 411 7.47 -27.97 -8.19
CA VAL A 411 7.43 -29.04 -7.20
C VAL A 411 6.29 -28.76 -6.24
N ARG A 412 5.49 -29.78 -5.95
CA ARG A 412 4.39 -29.74 -4.98
C ARG A 412 4.60 -30.86 -3.98
N ASP A 413 4.71 -30.52 -2.70
CA ASP A 413 4.91 -31.47 -1.58
C ASP A 413 6.09 -32.44 -1.81
N GLY A 414 7.15 -31.97 -2.46
CA GLY A 414 8.33 -32.76 -2.82
C GLY A 414 8.24 -33.53 -4.14
N GLU A 415 7.09 -33.52 -4.82
CA GLU A 415 6.89 -34.16 -6.12
C GLU A 415 7.00 -33.17 -7.30
N GLU A 416 7.83 -33.47 -8.30
CA GLU A 416 7.95 -32.69 -9.53
C GLU A 416 6.67 -32.86 -10.39
N VAL A 417 5.81 -31.83 -10.47
CA VAL A 417 4.50 -31.92 -11.15
C VAL A 417 4.48 -31.31 -12.55
N ALA A 418 5.42 -30.42 -12.89
CA ALA A 418 5.57 -29.84 -14.23
C ALA A 418 7.03 -29.44 -14.49
N SER A 419 7.42 -29.27 -15.76
CA SER A 419 8.79 -28.83 -16.12
C SER A 419 8.83 -27.82 -17.28
N TYR A 420 9.83 -26.93 -17.25
CA TYR A 420 10.00 -25.81 -18.18
C TYR A 420 11.48 -25.67 -18.58
N LYS A 421 11.75 -25.15 -19.78
CA LYS A 421 13.10 -25.13 -20.38
C LYS A 421 14.03 -24.02 -19.87
N GLN A 422 13.48 -22.96 -19.28
CA GLN A 422 14.24 -21.80 -18.80
C GLN A 422 14.40 -21.83 -17.29
N MET A 423 15.42 -21.18 -16.74
CA MET A 423 15.60 -21.01 -15.30
C MET A 423 14.43 -20.22 -14.69
N PRO A 424 14.04 -20.48 -13.43
CA PRO A 424 13.00 -19.70 -12.78
C PRO A 424 13.55 -18.33 -12.38
N GLU A 425 12.65 -17.34 -12.31
CA GLU A 425 12.95 -16.01 -11.81
C GLU A 425 11.82 -15.51 -10.91
N GLY A 426 12.17 -15.12 -9.69
CA GLY A 426 11.22 -14.60 -8.69
C GLY A 426 10.30 -15.67 -8.09
N ASP A 427 9.26 -15.20 -7.40
CA ASP A 427 8.38 -16.04 -6.60
C ASP A 427 7.17 -16.60 -7.36
N ILE A 428 6.57 -17.65 -6.79
CA ILE A 428 5.23 -18.09 -7.16
C ILE A 428 4.21 -17.11 -6.56
N ARG A 429 3.35 -16.55 -7.42
CA ARG A 429 2.30 -15.60 -7.05
C ARG A 429 0.93 -16.23 -7.21
N PHE A 430 0.02 -15.95 -6.29
CA PHE A 430 -1.35 -16.46 -6.29
C PHE A 430 -2.36 -15.38 -6.68
N SER A 431 -3.49 -15.80 -7.26
CA SER A 431 -4.69 -14.97 -7.32
C SER A 431 -5.21 -14.66 -5.91
N PRO A 432 -6.02 -13.60 -5.73
CA PRO A 432 -6.59 -13.26 -4.41
C PRO A 432 -7.39 -14.39 -3.74
N ASP A 433 -8.05 -15.25 -4.53
CA ASP A 433 -8.78 -16.44 -4.05
C ASP A 433 -7.88 -17.67 -3.84
N GLY A 434 -6.58 -17.57 -4.14
CA GLY A 434 -5.57 -18.61 -4.01
C GLY A 434 -5.64 -19.75 -5.03
N ARG A 435 -6.54 -19.69 -6.01
CA ARG A 435 -6.80 -20.82 -6.93
C ARG A 435 -5.97 -20.81 -8.19
N ARG A 436 -5.45 -19.65 -8.60
CA ARG A 436 -4.63 -19.48 -9.79
C ARG A 436 -3.22 -19.07 -9.39
N THR A 437 -2.25 -19.41 -10.22
CA THR A 437 -0.85 -19.09 -9.97
C THR A 437 -0.16 -18.53 -11.19
N TYR A 438 0.87 -17.71 -10.96
CA TYR A 438 1.87 -17.44 -11.97
C TYR A 438 3.28 -17.39 -11.39
N PHE A 439 4.27 -17.62 -12.23
CA PHE A 439 5.69 -17.34 -11.96
C PHE A 439 6.42 -17.03 -13.26
N ARG A 440 7.60 -16.40 -13.16
CA ARG A 440 8.40 -16.02 -14.32
C ARG A 440 9.53 -17.02 -14.57
N LEU A 441 9.92 -17.11 -15.83
CA LEU A 441 11.10 -17.82 -16.27
C LEU A 441 12.04 -16.81 -16.90
N ARG A 442 13.30 -16.89 -16.48
CA ARG A 442 14.37 -16.00 -16.91
C ARG A 442 14.56 -16.10 -18.42
N LYS A 443 14.56 -14.94 -19.09
CA LYS A 443 14.93 -14.82 -20.49
C LYS A 443 16.42 -15.14 -20.68
N GLU A 444 16.70 -16.03 -21.63
CA GLU A 444 18.06 -16.30 -22.12
C GLU A 444 18.49 -15.20 -23.10
N ASP A 445 19.80 -15.05 -23.33
CA ASP A 445 20.33 -14.02 -24.21
C ASP A 445 19.72 -14.11 -25.62
N GLY A 446 19.10 -13.02 -26.08
CA GLY A 446 18.38 -12.97 -27.36
C GLY A 446 17.06 -13.76 -27.42
N GLY A 447 16.62 -14.32 -26.29
CA GLY A 447 15.41 -15.14 -26.16
C GLY A 447 14.14 -14.34 -25.82
N GLN A 448 13.15 -15.06 -25.28
CA GLN A 448 11.85 -14.52 -24.87
C GLN A 448 11.67 -14.64 -23.37
N ASP A 449 10.96 -13.68 -22.77
CA ASP A 449 10.46 -13.75 -21.40
C ASP A 449 9.43 -14.88 -21.30
N GLY A 450 9.63 -15.76 -20.32
CA GLY A 450 8.66 -16.81 -20.01
C GLY A 450 7.75 -16.39 -18.86
N LEU A 451 6.44 -16.49 -19.07
CA LEU A 451 5.44 -16.39 -18.02
C LEU A 451 4.69 -17.71 -17.94
N VAL A 452 4.67 -18.35 -16.77
CA VAL A 452 3.82 -19.51 -16.53
C VAL A 452 2.59 -19.05 -15.77
N VAL A 453 1.39 -19.26 -16.32
CA VAL A 453 0.11 -19.03 -15.64
C VAL A 453 -0.64 -20.35 -15.58
N ASP A 454 -1.01 -20.79 -14.38
CA ASP A 454 -1.74 -22.05 -14.13
C ASP A 454 -1.06 -23.26 -14.80
N GLY A 455 0.27 -23.31 -14.74
CA GLY A 455 1.09 -24.37 -15.34
C GLY A 455 1.29 -24.27 -16.86
N ARG A 456 0.66 -23.29 -17.53
CA ARG A 456 0.86 -23.05 -18.97
C ARG A 456 1.89 -21.96 -19.20
N ALA A 457 2.93 -22.26 -19.96
CA ALA A 457 3.96 -21.30 -20.34
C ALA A 457 3.56 -20.46 -21.56
N TYR A 458 3.86 -19.17 -21.50
CA TYR A 458 3.75 -18.19 -22.58
C TYR A 458 5.11 -17.52 -22.80
N TYR A 459 5.45 -17.24 -24.06
CA TYR A 459 6.74 -16.66 -24.44
C TYR A 459 6.55 -15.44 -25.34
N TYR A 460 7.13 -14.32 -24.91
CA TYR A 460 7.04 -13.00 -25.55
C TYR A 460 8.37 -12.28 -25.48
N ASP A 461 8.55 -11.21 -26.26
CA ASP A 461 9.83 -10.49 -26.26
C ASP A 461 10.08 -9.78 -24.91
N ASP A 462 9.00 -9.41 -24.21
CA ASP A 462 8.93 -8.82 -22.86
C ASP A 462 7.53 -9.08 -22.27
N VAL A 463 7.41 -9.25 -20.96
CA VAL A 463 6.13 -9.40 -20.22
C VAL A 463 6.07 -8.46 -19.03
N LYS A 464 4.99 -7.67 -18.95
CA LYS A 464 4.78 -6.65 -17.88
C LYS A 464 3.38 -6.73 -17.28
N ASP A 465 3.25 -6.20 -16.07
CA ASP A 465 1.97 -5.96 -15.37
C ASP A 465 1.04 -7.18 -15.34
N VAL A 466 1.55 -8.28 -14.80
CA VAL A 466 0.78 -9.51 -14.60
C VAL A 466 -0.13 -9.34 -13.38
N GLU A 467 -1.43 -9.37 -13.61
CA GLU A 467 -2.47 -9.13 -12.61
C GLU A 467 -3.56 -10.22 -12.68
N PHE A 468 -4.13 -10.53 -11.52
CA PHE A 468 -5.38 -11.28 -11.43
C PHE A 468 -6.53 -10.34 -11.08
N SER A 469 -7.75 -10.66 -11.49
CA SER A 469 -8.94 -9.97 -10.98
C SER A 469 -9.12 -10.22 -9.49
N ASP A 470 -9.79 -9.29 -8.80
CA ASP A 470 -10.06 -9.38 -7.35
C ASP A 470 -10.80 -10.67 -6.95
N ASP A 471 -11.64 -11.21 -7.84
CA ASP A 471 -12.32 -12.50 -7.64
C ASP A 471 -11.48 -13.72 -8.02
N GLY A 472 -10.24 -13.51 -8.45
CA GLY A 472 -9.29 -14.51 -8.91
C GLY A 472 -9.60 -15.17 -10.25
N ARG A 473 -10.67 -14.79 -10.96
CA ARG A 473 -11.11 -15.51 -12.16
C ARG A 473 -10.35 -15.16 -13.43
N ARG A 474 -9.92 -13.91 -13.59
CA ARG A 474 -9.24 -13.41 -14.80
C ARG A 474 -7.77 -13.20 -14.52
N SER A 475 -6.93 -13.49 -15.50
CA SER A 475 -5.52 -13.13 -15.55
C SER A 475 -5.31 -12.16 -16.69
N VAL A 476 -4.63 -11.06 -16.44
CA VAL A 476 -4.29 -10.05 -17.43
C VAL A 476 -2.80 -9.76 -17.39
N PHE A 477 -2.16 -9.64 -18.54
CA PHE A 477 -0.79 -9.17 -18.62
C PHE A 477 -0.49 -8.51 -19.96
N LYS A 478 0.53 -7.66 -19.97
CA LYS A 478 1.06 -7.01 -21.18
C LYS A 478 2.17 -7.86 -21.74
N ALA A 479 2.18 -8.02 -23.05
CA ALA A 479 3.18 -8.81 -23.74
C ALA A 479 3.68 -8.11 -25.00
N GLN A 480 4.99 -8.08 -25.20
CA GLN A 480 5.61 -7.49 -26.38
C GLN A 480 5.71 -8.49 -27.52
N ARG A 481 5.36 -8.03 -28.73
CA ARG A 481 5.53 -8.73 -30.00
C ARG A 481 6.19 -7.79 -31.01
N GLY A 482 7.48 -8.01 -31.26
CA GLY A 482 8.29 -7.12 -32.08
C GLY A 482 8.29 -5.69 -31.53
N ARG A 483 7.87 -4.74 -32.35
CA ARG A 483 7.75 -3.32 -31.95
C ARG A 483 6.48 -2.99 -31.16
N GLY A 484 5.49 -3.88 -31.15
CA GLY A 484 4.16 -3.61 -30.59
C GLY A 484 3.88 -4.40 -29.32
N TRP A 485 2.73 -4.10 -28.71
CA TRP A 485 2.27 -4.73 -27.49
C TRP A 485 0.87 -5.29 -27.68
N VAL A 486 0.60 -6.44 -27.05
CA VAL A 486 -0.73 -7.03 -26.90
C VAL A 486 -1.12 -7.07 -25.43
N MET A 487 -2.40 -6.92 -25.17
CA MET A 487 -2.99 -7.27 -23.89
C MET A 487 -3.44 -8.72 -23.95
N VAL A 488 -3.00 -9.54 -22.99
CA VAL A 488 -3.39 -10.94 -22.90
C VAL A 488 -4.37 -11.10 -21.75
N VAL A 489 -5.57 -11.56 -22.05
CA VAL A 489 -6.62 -11.81 -21.06
C VAL A 489 -6.99 -13.29 -21.09
N ASP A 490 -6.71 -14.00 -20.01
CA ASP A 490 -6.86 -15.46 -19.89
C ASP A 490 -6.25 -16.24 -21.07
N GLY A 491 -5.05 -15.82 -21.49
CA GLY A 491 -4.32 -16.43 -22.60
C GLY A 491 -4.83 -16.03 -24.00
N VAL A 492 -5.82 -15.13 -24.10
CA VAL A 492 -6.31 -14.59 -25.38
C VAL A 492 -5.67 -13.23 -25.64
N GLU A 493 -4.98 -13.09 -26.77
CA GLU A 493 -4.32 -11.84 -27.19
C GLU A 493 -5.34 -10.83 -27.79
N SER A 494 -5.12 -9.54 -27.53
CA SER A 494 -5.79 -8.43 -28.22
C SER A 494 -5.25 -8.22 -29.65
N GLU A 495 -5.74 -7.20 -30.36
CA GLU A 495 -5.01 -6.68 -31.52
C GLU A 495 -3.65 -6.08 -31.08
N LEU A 496 -2.71 -5.99 -32.03
CA LEU A 496 -1.39 -5.40 -31.81
C LEU A 496 -1.51 -3.87 -31.72
N TYR A 497 -1.01 -3.30 -30.63
CA TYR A 497 -0.91 -1.85 -30.43
C TYR A 497 0.54 -1.42 -30.64
N GLU A 498 0.79 -0.54 -31.62
CA GLU A 498 2.14 -0.03 -31.88
C GLU A 498 2.40 1.26 -31.07
N PRO A 499 3.60 1.42 -30.48
CA PRO A 499 4.03 2.69 -29.91
C PRO A 499 4.22 3.73 -31.02
N ASP A 500 3.73 4.95 -30.79
CA ASP A 500 4.09 6.10 -31.62
C ASP A 500 5.46 6.65 -31.15
N GLY A 501 6.52 6.48 -31.95
CA GLY A 501 7.86 7.06 -31.73
C GLY A 501 9.03 6.07 -31.73
N GLU A 502 10.26 6.57 -31.90
CA GLU A 502 11.50 5.77 -32.04
C GLU A 502 11.91 5.00 -30.77
N LYS A 503 11.40 5.38 -29.59
CA LYS A 503 11.88 4.87 -28.29
C LYS A 503 11.01 3.79 -27.64
N GLY A 504 10.09 3.14 -28.36
CA GLY A 504 9.58 1.78 -28.06
C GLY A 504 8.91 1.50 -26.70
N GLU A 505 8.95 2.40 -25.73
CA GLU A 505 8.34 2.23 -24.43
C GLU A 505 7.04 3.02 -24.40
N VAL A 506 5.94 2.30 -24.46
CA VAL A 506 4.70 2.90 -24.03
C VAL A 506 4.73 2.95 -22.50
N GLY A 507 4.77 4.16 -21.95
CA GLY A 507 4.54 4.40 -20.52
C GLY A 507 3.12 3.99 -20.15
N TRP A 508 2.91 2.70 -19.94
CA TRP A 508 1.71 2.14 -19.33
C TRP A 508 1.99 1.87 -17.85
N SER A 509 2.31 2.88 -17.04
CA SER A 509 2.43 2.72 -15.57
C SER A 509 1.05 2.71 -14.88
N ARG A 510 1.06 2.35 -13.59
CA ARG A 510 0.00 2.22 -12.57
C ARG A 510 -1.03 3.38 -12.44
N ASP A 511 -1.12 4.29 -13.42
CA ASP A 511 -1.89 5.53 -13.38
C ASP A 511 -3.27 5.41 -14.06
N GLY A 512 -4.01 4.32 -13.80
CA GLY A 512 -5.39 4.18 -14.28
C GLY A 512 -5.52 3.91 -15.78
N ARG A 513 -4.80 2.88 -16.27
CA ARG A 513 -4.87 2.42 -17.67
C ARG A 513 -5.21 0.94 -17.86
N LEU A 514 -5.37 0.18 -16.77
CA LEU A 514 -6.00 -1.14 -16.70
C LEU A 514 -6.92 -1.12 -15.48
N ALA A 515 -8.12 -1.66 -15.62
CA ALA A 515 -9.11 -1.77 -14.56
C ALA A 515 -9.79 -3.13 -14.66
N LEU A 516 -10.05 -3.73 -13.51
CA LEU A 516 -10.82 -4.95 -13.34
C LEU A 516 -12.02 -4.62 -12.48
N SER A 517 -13.22 -5.11 -12.84
CA SER A 517 -14.39 -4.94 -11.98
C SER A 517 -14.19 -5.73 -10.69
N LYS A 518 -14.72 -5.27 -9.55
CA LYS A 518 -14.63 -5.97 -8.25
C LYS A 518 -15.11 -7.43 -8.28
N GLY A 519 -16.14 -7.72 -9.08
CA GLY A 519 -16.63 -9.09 -9.31
C GLY A 519 -15.87 -9.86 -10.38
N GLY A 520 -14.72 -9.34 -10.82
CA GLY A 520 -13.77 -9.84 -11.83
C GLY A 520 -14.27 -10.18 -13.22
N GLY A 521 -15.58 -10.12 -13.46
CA GLY A 521 -16.16 -10.49 -14.75
C GLY A 521 -15.82 -9.54 -15.91
N ARG A 522 -15.30 -8.33 -15.62
CA ARG A 522 -15.05 -7.31 -16.64
C ARG A 522 -13.64 -6.75 -16.57
N VAL A 523 -13.10 -6.45 -17.75
CA VAL A 523 -11.75 -5.91 -17.95
C VAL A 523 -11.85 -4.68 -18.83
N ALA A 524 -11.23 -3.58 -18.39
CA ALA A 524 -11.06 -2.38 -19.19
C ALA A 524 -9.59 -1.99 -19.24
N TYR A 525 -9.07 -1.62 -20.41
CA TYR A 525 -7.69 -1.13 -20.53
C TYR A 525 -7.58 -0.04 -21.59
N VAL A 526 -6.55 0.79 -21.52
CA VAL A 526 -6.29 1.83 -22.52
C VAL A 526 -5.42 1.23 -23.63
N GLY A 527 -5.88 1.34 -24.87
CA GLY A 527 -5.11 1.10 -26.08
C GLY A 527 -4.66 2.42 -26.71
N ARG A 528 -3.59 2.38 -27.50
CA ARG A 528 -3.10 3.52 -28.28
C ARG A 528 -2.82 3.10 -29.72
N LYS A 529 -3.29 3.91 -30.67
CA LYS A 529 -3.10 3.66 -32.12
C LYS A 529 -3.21 4.96 -32.90
N GLY A 530 -2.20 5.28 -33.70
CA GLY A 530 -2.19 6.45 -34.57
C GLY A 530 -2.24 7.77 -33.81
N GLY A 531 -1.43 7.92 -32.75
CA GLY A 531 -1.36 9.16 -31.96
C GLY A 531 -2.51 9.37 -30.97
N ARG A 532 -3.46 8.45 -30.88
CA ARG A 532 -4.69 8.59 -30.07
C ARG A 532 -4.85 7.44 -29.08
N GLU A 533 -5.41 7.74 -27.92
CA GLU A 533 -5.75 6.76 -26.88
C GLU A 533 -7.25 6.41 -26.92
N PHE A 534 -7.61 5.19 -26.54
CA PHE A 534 -9.00 4.73 -26.45
C PHE A 534 -9.12 3.66 -25.37
N VAL A 535 -10.29 3.54 -24.74
CA VAL A 535 -10.56 2.49 -23.77
C VAL A 535 -11.13 1.27 -24.48
N VAL A 536 -10.55 0.10 -24.21
CA VAL A 536 -11.08 -1.21 -24.61
C VAL A 536 -11.79 -1.81 -23.41
N VAL A 537 -13.08 -2.08 -23.54
CA VAL A 537 -13.89 -2.71 -22.51
C VAL A 537 -14.35 -4.07 -23.00
N ASP A 538 -13.98 -5.13 -22.29
CA ASP A 538 -14.35 -6.52 -22.61
C ASP A 538 -14.06 -6.87 -24.09
N GLY A 539 -12.90 -6.40 -24.58
CA GLY A 539 -12.43 -6.62 -25.95
C GLY A 539 -12.98 -5.66 -27.02
N ARG A 540 -13.81 -4.67 -26.64
CA ARG A 540 -14.37 -3.68 -27.57
C ARG A 540 -13.77 -2.30 -27.35
N ALA A 541 -13.15 -1.74 -28.40
CA ALA A 541 -12.60 -0.39 -28.38
C ALA A 541 -13.69 0.69 -28.46
N GLY A 542 -13.57 1.72 -27.62
CA GLY A 542 -14.44 2.90 -27.60
C GLY A 542 -13.94 4.05 -28.49
N ALA A 543 -14.40 5.27 -28.19
CA ALA A 543 -13.98 6.48 -28.87
C ALA A 543 -12.50 6.81 -28.63
N ARG A 544 -11.93 7.60 -29.56
CA ARG A 544 -10.52 8.01 -29.55
C ARG A 544 -10.34 9.42 -28.99
N TYR A 545 -9.34 9.58 -28.14
CA TYR A 545 -9.02 10.81 -27.40
C TYR A 545 -7.54 11.19 -27.58
N ASP A 546 -7.19 12.43 -27.24
CA ASP A 546 -5.78 12.86 -27.15
C ASP A 546 -5.06 12.13 -26.01
N SER A 547 -5.75 11.96 -24.87
CA SER A 547 -5.28 11.17 -23.72
C SER A 547 -6.45 10.65 -22.88
N VAL A 548 -6.21 9.57 -22.13
CA VAL A 548 -7.13 8.97 -21.14
C VAL A 548 -6.44 8.83 -19.78
N ALA A 549 -7.19 9.08 -18.70
CA ALA A 549 -6.78 8.93 -17.31
C ALA A 549 -7.96 8.48 -16.42
N ASN A 550 -7.71 8.19 -15.14
CA ASN A 550 -8.74 7.81 -14.15
C ASN A 550 -9.61 6.61 -14.57
N LEU A 551 -9.09 5.66 -15.35
CA LEU A 551 -9.87 4.47 -15.73
C LEU A 551 -10.20 3.61 -14.51
N GLY A 552 -11.47 3.32 -14.32
CA GLY A 552 -11.97 2.46 -13.25
C GLY A 552 -13.35 1.90 -13.53
N PHE A 553 -13.83 1.07 -12.60
CA PHE A 553 -15.22 0.66 -12.56
C PHE A 553 -15.93 1.33 -11.37
N THR A 554 -17.26 1.49 -11.46
CA THR A 554 -18.09 1.75 -10.28
C THR A 554 -17.93 0.63 -9.24
N PRO A 555 -18.16 0.88 -7.95
CA PRO A 555 -17.96 -0.13 -6.89
C PRO A 555 -18.73 -1.44 -7.09
N ASP A 556 -19.93 -1.38 -7.68
CA ASP A 556 -20.72 -2.55 -8.10
C ASP A 556 -20.19 -3.27 -9.36
N GLY A 557 -19.18 -2.72 -10.03
CA GLY A 557 -18.57 -3.25 -11.24
C GLY A 557 -19.39 -3.06 -12.52
N ARG A 558 -20.53 -2.34 -12.48
CA ARG A 558 -21.47 -2.27 -13.60
C ARG A 558 -21.09 -1.30 -14.69
N HIS A 559 -20.44 -0.19 -14.35
CA HIS A 559 -20.09 0.88 -15.27
C HIS A 559 -18.58 1.08 -15.32
N VAL A 560 -18.05 1.32 -16.52
CA VAL A 560 -16.67 1.78 -16.72
C VAL A 560 -16.68 3.30 -16.73
N VAL A 561 -15.78 3.91 -15.96
CA VAL A 561 -15.61 5.36 -15.88
C VAL A 561 -14.17 5.75 -16.20
N TYR A 562 -13.98 6.90 -16.84
CA TYR A 562 -12.65 7.48 -17.05
C TYR A 562 -12.74 8.98 -17.34
N THR A 563 -11.61 9.67 -17.25
CA THR A 563 -11.44 11.03 -17.79
C THR A 563 -10.70 10.97 -19.11
N ALA A 564 -11.07 11.85 -20.04
CA ALA A 564 -10.44 11.94 -21.34
C ALA A 564 -10.14 13.38 -21.73
N ARG A 565 -9.19 13.57 -22.64
CA ARG A 565 -8.86 14.86 -23.24
C ARG A 565 -9.16 14.86 -24.73
N ARG A 566 -9.85 15.90 -25.22
CA ARG A 566 -10.15 16.09 -26.63
C ARG A 566 -10.00 17.56 -27.01
N ALA A 567 -9.18 17.84 -28.02
CA ALA A 567 -8.94 19.19 -28.55
C ALA A 567 -8.58 20.21 -27.45
N GLY A 568 -7.77 19.77 -26.47
CA GLY A 568 -7.34 20.61 -25.35
C GLY A 568 -8.31 20.72 -24.17
N LYS A 569 -9.54 20.19 -24.28
CA LYS A 569 -10.55 20.14 -23.22
C LYS A 569 -10.58 18.79 -22.52
N SER A 570 -11.04 18.78 -21.26
CA SER A 570 -11.21 17.57 -20.44
C SER A 570 -12.69 17.22 -20.26
N LEU A 571 -13.02 15.94 -20.25
CA LEU A 571 -14.38 15.42 -20.04
C LEU A 571 -14.36 14.11 -19.23
N VAL A 572 -15.49 13.77 -18.61
CA VAL A 572 -15.74 12.47 -17.98
C VAL A 572 -16.50 11.59 -18.98
N VAL A 573 -16.16 10.30 -19.03
CA VAL A 573 -16.84 9.32 -19.86
C VAL A 573 -17.29 8.14 -19.00
N VAL A 574 -18.55 7.72 -19.18
CA VAL A 574 -19.15 6.59 -18.47
C VAL A 574 -19.82 5.67 -19.48
N ASP A 575 -19.33 4.42 -19.60
CA ASP A 575 -19.80 3.45 -20.60
C ASP A 575 -19.93 4.03 -22.03
N GLY A 576 -19.05 4.96 -22.38
CA GLY A 576 -19.03 5.66 -23.67
C GLY A 576 -19.91 6.90 -23.76
N ALA A 577 -20.76 7.19 -22.77
CA ALA A 577 -21.48 8.46 -22.67
C ALA A 577 -20.53 9.57 -22.17
N GLU A 578 -20.44 10.68 -22.91
CA GLU A 578 -19.54 11.79 -22.64
C GLU A 578 -20.26 12.91 -21.85
N SER A 579 -19.57 13.48 -20.86
CA SER A 579 -20.02 14.68 -20.15
C SER A 579 -19.83 15.97 -20.98
N ALA A 580 -20.22 17.11 -20.40
CA ALA A 580 -19.74 18.41 -20.88
C ALA A 580 -18.21 18.51 -20.82
N GLU A 581 -17.66 19.41 -21.64
CA GLU A 581 -16.22 19.69 -21.73
C GLU A 581 -15.81 20.85 -20.82
N TYR A 582 -14.65 20.71 -20.19
CA TYR A 582 -14.03 21.67 -19.27
C TYR A 582 -12.61 22.03 -19.73
N ASP A 583 -12.05 23.15 -19.25
CA ASP A 583 -10.69 23.55 -19.63
C ASP A 583 -9.63 22.60 -19.05
N ALA A 584 -9.83 22.16 -17.81
CA ALA A 584 -9.02 21.18 -17.10
C ALA A 584 -9.73 20.67 -15.84
N PHE A 585 -9.36 19.50 -15.37
CA PHE A 585 -9.65 19.04 -14.01
C PHE A 585 -8.55 19.48 -13.03
N ILE A 586 -8.90 19.68 -11.77
CA ILE A 586 -8.01 20.24 -10.74
C ILE A 586 -7.28 19.10 -10.00
N PRO A 587 -5.94 19.05 -10.05
CA PRO A 587 -5.17 18.01 -9.35
C PRO A 587 -5.00 18.27 -7.85
N ALA A 588 -5.08 17.21 -7.05
CA ALA A 588 -4.69 17.21 -5.64
C ALA A 588 -3.21 16.82 -5.47
N GLY A 589 -2.31 17.80 -5.40
CA GLY A 589 -0.89 17.59 -5.10
C GLY A 589 0.04 17.43 -6.31
N GLN A 590 1.31 17.14 -6.05
CA GLN A 590 2.38 17.20 -7.06
C GLN A 590 2.43 16.02 -8.03
N TYR A 591 1.87 14.88 -7.64
CA TYR A 591 1.88 13.64 -8.44
C TYR A 591 0.58 13.42 -9.24
N GLU A 592 -0.42 14.29 -9.09
CA GLU A 592 -1.68 14.23 -9.83
C GLU A 592 -1.65 15.26 -10.98
N LYS A 593 -1.85 14.84 -12.24
CA LYS A 593 -1.79 15.74 -13.41
C LYS A 593 -3.16 16.06 -14.01
N GLU A 594 -4.09 15.11 -14.01
CA GLU A 594 -5.37 15.18 -14.74
C GLU A 594 -6.59 15.27 -13.80
N GLY A 595 -6.39 15.67 -12.54
CA GLY A 595 -7.41 15.54 -11.49
C GLY A 595 -7.75 14.07 -11.18
N ARG A 596 -8.45 13.82 -10.07
CA ARG A 596 -8.98 12.49 -9.75
C ARG A 596 -10.50 12.50 -9.77
N LEU A 597 -11.06 11.51 -10.44
CA LEU A 597 -12.48 11.23 -10.41
C LEU A 597 -12.84 10.55 -9.08
N ASN A 598 -13.82 11.09 -8.37
CA ASN A 598 -14.38 10.49 -7.16
C ASN A 598 -15.57 9.61 -7.52
N LEU A 599 -15.66 8.45 -6.86
CA LEU A 599 -16.78 7.54 -6.92
C LEU A 599 -17.53 7.60 -5.58
N ASP A 600 -18.72 8.21 -5.59
CA ASP A 600 -19.60 8.36 -4.44
C ASP A 600 -20.70 7.27 -4.49
N GLY A 601 -20.31 6.02 -4.28
CA GLY A 601 -21.19 4.86 -4.44
C GLY A 601 -21.28 4.37 -5.89
N ASP A 602 -22.38 3.70 -6.24
CA ASP A 602 -22.51 2.94 -7.49
C ASP A 602 -22.90 3.80 -8.72
N SER A 603 -23.49 4.97 -8.50
CA SER A 603 -24.04 5.81 -9.57
C SER A 603 -23.69 7.29 -9.50
N ALA A 604 -23.06 7.77 -8.43
CA ALA A 604 -22.68 9.17 -8.31
C ALA A 604 -21.16 9.34 -8.46
N LEU A 605 -20.78 10.31 -9.29
CA LEU A 605 -19.39 10.66 -9.59
C LEU A 605 -19.19 12.14 -9.30
N SER A 606 -18.00 12.53 -8.83
CA SER A 606 -17.66 13.94 -8.73
C SER A 606 -16.21 14.24 -9.12
N ILE A 607 -15.97 15.42 -9.69
CA ILE A 607 -14.63 15.90 -10.00
C ILE A 607 -14.57 17.42 -9.94
N LEU A 608 -13.43 17.96 -9.52
CA LEU A 608 -13.17 19.39 -9.51
C LEU A 608 -12.67 19.84 -10.88
N ALA A 609 -13.29 20.89 -11.45
CA ALA A 609 -13.03 21.36 -12.80
C ALA A 609 -12.85 22.88 -12.87
N ARG A 610 -12.20 23.32 -13.94
CA ARG A 610 -12.05 24.73 -14.31
C ARG A 610 -12.76 25.04 -15.63
N ARG A 611 -13.48 26.16 -15.66
CA ARG A 611 -14.05 26.75 -16.89
C ARG A 611 -13.83 28.26 -16.89
N GLY A 612 -12.85 28.73 -17.67
CA GLY A 612 -12.31 30.08 -17.57
C GLY A 612 -11.73 30.32 -16.18
N ALA A 613 -12.20 31.37 -15.51
CA ALA A 613 -11.86 31.66 -14.11
C ALA A 613 -12.78 30.96 -13.10
N GLU A 614 -13.81 30.23 -13.54
CA GLU A 614 -14.75 29.55 -12.66
C GLU A 614 -14.17 28.23 -12.16
N LEU A 615 -14.28 28.01 -10.85
CA LEU A 615 -14.01 26.73 -10.20
C LEU A 615 -15.33 26.02 -9.95
N LEU A 616 -15.39 24.75 -10.30
CA LEU A 616 -16.61 23.94 -10.28
C LEU A 616 -16.35 22.62 -9.57
N ARG A 617 -17.32 22.16 -8.78
CA ARG A 617 -17.51 20.74 -8.50
C ARG A 617 -18.55 20.20 -9.49
N VAL A 618 -18.12 19.32 -10.38
CA VAL A 618 -18.98 18.66 -11.35
C VAL A 618 -19.47 17.37 -10.73
N GLU A 619 -20.78 17.28 -10.48
CA GLU A 619 -21.45 16.08 -10.01
C GLU A 619 -22.13 15.40 -11.20
N LEU A 620 -21.89 14.11 -11.39
CA LEU A 620 -22.53 13.31 -12.43
C LEU A 620 -23.28 12.15 -11.79
N GLU A 621 -24.54 11.98 -12.16
CA GLU A 621 -25.36 10.83 -11.78
C GLU A 621 -25.58 9.94 -13.01
N ILE A 622 -25.28 8.65 -12.84
CA ILE A 622 -25.51 7.59 -13.82
C ILE A 622 -26.99 7.20 -13.68
N ALA A 623 -27.82 7.72 -14.58
CA ALA A 623 -29.22 7.31 -14.66
C ALA A 623 -29.33 6.02 -15.49
N GLY A 624 -29.82 4.96 -14.86
CA GLY A 624 -30.25 3.74 -15.56
C GLY A 624 -31.65 3.95 -16.16
N ASP A 625 -31.87 3.34 -17.32
CA ASP A 625 -33.22 3.20 -17.91
C ASP A 625 -34.09 2.21 -17.11
#